data_AF-A0A7W1STN5-F1
#
_entry.id   AF-A0A7W1STN5-F1
#
_cell.length_a   1.000
_cell.length_b   1.000
_cell.length_c   1.000
_cell.angle_alpha   90.00
_cell.angle_beta   90.00
_cell.angle_gamma   90.00
#
_symmetry.space_group_name_H-M   'P 1'
#
loop_
_entity.id
_entity.type
_entity.pdbx_description
1 polymer ?
#
loop_
_entity_poly.entity_id
_entity_poly.type
_entity_poly.pdbx_seq_one_letter_code
_entity_poly.pdbx_strand_id
1 'polypeptide(L)'
;ERLTSLTLCCTTACFPDKAPWRERIAAIEAKGTAAVADAIAGRWFTPSWASEHPDVLTACRDMIAATPDVGYLGCCQAIVAWDHRDRLSAVAVPTLVIGGAEDPSTPVDPHARTIVAGIPGARLEVLPGAHLATIESAAAATALIAENVEVTSS
;
A
#
# COMPACT_ATOMS: atom_id res chain seq x y z
N GLU A 1 4.76 -24.60 -7.12
CA GLU A 1 3.92 -23.55 -6.51
C GLU A 1 4.53 -23.07 -5.20
N ARG A 2 4.44 -21.77 -4.89
CA ARG A 2 4.95 -21.17 -3.62
C ARG A 2 3.89 -20.38 -2.83
N LEU A 3 2.70 -20.15 -3.40
CA LEU A 3 1.63 -19.36 -2.79
C LEU A 3 0.38 -20.23 -2.68
N THR A 4 -0.33 -20.15 -1.56
CA THR A 4 -1.62 -20.80 -1.34
C THR A 4 -2.76 -19.80 -1.40
N SER A 5 -2.59 -18.59 -0.85
CA SER A 5 -3.46 -17.42 -1.02
C SER A 5 -2.64 -16.14 -1.21
N LEU A 6 -3.32 -15.06 -1.60
CA LEU A 6 -2.74 -13.73 -1.76
C LEU A 6 -3.65 -12.67 -1.13
N THR A 7 -3.09 -11.80 -0.30
CA THR A 7 -3.78 -10.59 0.18
C THR A 7 -2.99 -9.36 -0.24
N LEU A 8 -3.65 -8.42 -0.92
CA LEU A 8 -3.08 -7.20 -1.46
C LEU A 8 -3.71 -5.99 -0.75
N CYS A 9 -2.94 -5.32 0.13
CA CYS A 9 -3.45 -4.21 0.95
C CYS A 9 -2.93 -2.87 0.43
N CYS A 10 -3.83 -1.89 0.23
CA CYS A 10 -3.55 -0.49 -0.10
C CYS A 10 -2.42 -0.37 -1.15
N THR A 11 -2.65 -0.99 -2.31
CA THR A 11 -1.61 -1.22 -3.31
C THR A 11 -2.13 -1.00 -4.73
N THR A 12 -1.22 -1.11 -5.70
CA THR A 12 -1.57 -0.97 -7.11
C THR A 12 -0.75 -1.88 -8.03
N ALA A 13 -1.36 -2.27 -9.15
CA ALA A 13 -0.67 -2.92 -10.25
C ALA A 13 0.21 -1.95 -11.07
N CYS A 14 -0.05 -0.64 -11.00
CA CYS A 14 0.70 0.39 -11.72
C CYS A 14 0.38 1.79 -11.16
N PHE A 15 1.40 2.66 -11.13
CA PHE A 15 1.20 4.11 -11.07
C PHE A 15 1.34 4.68 -12.49
N PRO A 16 0.27 5.09 -13.19
CA PRO A 16 0.40 5.61 -14.55
C PRO A 16 1.24 6.90 -14.60
N ASP A 17 0.98 7.82 -13.68
CA ASP A 17 1.81 8.99 -13.49
C ASP A 17 3.02 8.64 -12.62
N LYS A 18 4.21 8.82 -13.20
CA LYS A 18 5.50 8.57 -12.55
C LYS A 18 6.10 9.83 -11.94
N ALA A 19 5.55 11.01 -12.21
CA ALA A 19 6.11 12.29 -11.76
C ALA A 19 6.25 12.38 -10.23
N PRO A 20 5.25 12.01 -9.40
CA PRO A 20 5.40 12.08 -7.93
C PRO A 20 6.54 11.22 -7.39
N TRP A 21 6.79 10.07 -8.01
CA TRP A 21 7.90 9.19 -7.64
C TRP A 21 9.26 9.74 -8.08
N ARG A 22 9.34 10.36 -9.27
CA ARG A 22 10.56 11.04 -9.75
C ARG A 22 10.91 12.26 -8.91
N GLU A 23 9.90 13.04 -8.53
CA GLU A 23 10.07 14.17 -7.60
C GLU A 23 10.56 13.71 -6.24
N ARG A 24 10.00 12.61 -5.72
CA ARG A 24 10.46 11.99 -4.47
C ARG A 24 11.92 11.53 -4.57
N ILE A 25 12.29 10.87 -5.66
CA ILE A 25 13.68 10.46 -5.93
C ILE A 25 14.60 11.68 -5.89
N ALA A 26 14.28 12.74 -6.64
CA ALA A 26 15.10 13.95 -6.69
C ALA A 26 15.22 14.63 -5.32
N ALA A 27 14.14 14.65 -4.53
CA ALA A 27 14.15 15.20 -3.18
C ALA A 27 15.09 14.41 -2.24
N ILE A 28 15.08 13.07 -2.35
CA ILE A 28 15.94 12.20 -1.54
C ILE A 28 17.40 12.29 -1.98
N GLU A 29 17.68 12.32 -3.30
CA GLU A 29 19.04 12.52 -3.81
C GLU A 29 19.63 13.87 -3.34
N ALA A 30 18.81 14.89 -3.20
CA ALA A 30 19.25 16.21 -2.76
C ALA A 30 19.35 16.37 -1.23
N LYS A 31 18.47 15.73 -0.46
CA LYS A 31 18.26 16.04 0.97
C LYS A 31 18.15 14.82 1.89
N GLY A 32 18.27 13.61 1.35
CA GLY A 32 18.10 12.35 2.07
C GLY A 32 16.63 12.00 2.37
N THR A 33 16.41 10.78 2.83
CA THR A 33 15.08 10.19 3.08
C THR A 33 14.34 10.92 4.20
N ALA A 34 15.05 11.40 5.21
CA ALA A 34 14.47 12.20 6.29
C ALA A 34 13.72 13.44 5.79
N ALA A 35 14.11 14.02 4.66
CA ALA A 35 13.46 15.21 4.10
C ALA A 35 12.06 14.95 3.54
N VAL A 36 11.71 13.70 3.26
CA VAL A 36 10.38 13.32 2.74
C VAL A 36 9.50 12.63 3.79
N ALA A 37 10.04 12.35 4.98
CA ALA A 37 9.38 11.55 6.02
C ALA A 37 8.02 12.14 6.45
N ASP A 38 7.98 13.44 6.77
CA ASP A 38 6.75 14.14 7.17
C ASP A 38 5.65 14.06 6.11
N ALA A 39 6.03 14.33 4.85
CA ALA A 39 5.10 14.33 3.74
C ALA A 39 4.56 12.94 3.39
N ILE A 40 5.29 11.87 3.72
CA ILE A 40 4.87 10.49 3.51
C ILE A 40 3.99 10.03 4.66
N ALA A 41 4.45 10.20 5.91
CA ALA A 41 3.72 9.81 7.10
C ALA A 41 2.35 10.52 7.17
N GLY A 42 2.26 11.78 6.76
CA GLY A 42 1.00 12.52 6.69
C GLY A 42 -0.04 11.99 5.70
N ARG A 43 0.31 11.02 4.84
CA ARG A 43 -0.62 10.34 3.92
C ARG A 43 -1.00 8.94 4.39
N TRP A 44 -0.40 8.45 5.46
CA TRP A 44 -0.60 7.08 5.94
C TRP A 44 -1.88 6.90 6.73
N PHE A 45 -2.32 7.96 7.42
CA PHE A 45 -3.47 7.92 8.31
C PHE A 45 -4.46 9.04 7.99
N THR A 46 -5.75 8.82 8.28
CA THR A 46 -6.74 9.89 8.26
C THR A 46 -6.38 10.98 9.29
N PRO A 47 -6.70 12.27 9.03
CA PRO A 47 -6.38 13.34 9.98
C PRO A 47 -6.98 13.13 11.37
N SER A 48 -8.21 12.60 11.44
CA SER A 48 -8.86 12.28 12.71
C SER A 48 -8.10 11.21 13.48
N TRP A 49 -7.76 10.09 12.83
CA TRP A 49 -7.03 9.00 13.48
C TRP A 49 -5.63 9.44 13.90
N ALA A 50 -4.92 10.17 13.04
CA ALA A 50 -3.60 10.72 13.36
C ALA A 50 -3.62 11.65 14.59
N SER A 51 -4.70 12.42 14.77
CA SER A 51 -4.84 13.32 15.92
C SER A 51 -5.07 12.57 17.25
N GLU A 52 -5.70 11.38 17.18
CA GLU A 52 -5.93 10.50 18.33
C GLU A 52 -4.72 9.61 18.64
N HIS A 53 -3.85 9.38 17.64
CA HIS A 53 -2.68 8.50 17.72
C HIS A 53 -1.37 9.21 17.29
N PRO A 54 -1.00 10.33 17.92
CA PRO A 54 0.17 11.12 17.52
C PRO A 54 1.50 10.39 17.74
N ASP A 55 1.56 9.45 18.68
CA ASP A 55 2.71 8.59 18.95
C ASP A 55 2.98 7.64 17.79
N VAL A 56 1.93 7.02 17.23
CA VAL A 56 2.04 6.13 16.07
C VAL A 56 2.49 6.90 14.83
N LEU A 57 1.95 8.10 14.59
CA LEU A 57 2.38 8.95 13.50
C LEU A 57 3.87 9.32 13.63
N THR A 58 4.29 9.69 14.85
CA THR A 58 5.70 10.04 15.14
C THR A 58 6.62 8.84 14.90
N ALA A 59 6.24 7.65 15.39
CA ALA A 59 7.02 6.42 15.18
C ALA A 59 7.15 6.08 13.69
N CYS A 60 6.07 6.24 12.91
CA CYS A 60 6.10 6.02 11.45
C CYS A 60 7.03 7.01 10.74
N ARG A 61 6.93 8.29 11.09
CA ARG A 61 7.82 9.34 10.56
C ARG A 61 9.28 9.05 10.87
N ASP A 62 9.60 8.72 12.11
CA ASP A 62 10.96 8.43 12.54
C ASP A 62 11.51 7.17 11.88
N MET A 63 10.69 6.14 11.71
CA MET A 63 11.03 4.94 10.93
C MET A 63 11.36 5.27 9.47
N ILE A 64 10.56 6.11 8.81
CA ILE A 64 10.85 6.55 7.43
C ILE A 64 12.17 7.34 7.41
N ALA A 65 12.36 8.29 8.34
CA ALA A 65 13.54 9.13 8.39
C ALA A 65 14.83 8.33 8.65
N ALA A 66 14.74 7.23 9.39
CA ALA A 66 15.86 6.32 9.65
C ALA A 66 16.14 5.33 8.50
N THR A 67 15.31 5.27 7.47
CA THR A 67 15.52 4.37 6.33
C THR A 67 16.72 4.82 5.51
N PRO A 68 17.69 3.93 5.18
CA PRO A 68 18.84 4.31 4.37
C PRO A 68 18.46 4.79 2.98
N ASP A 69 19.04 5.91 2.54
CA ASP A 69 18.74 6.56 1.26
C ASP A 69 18.87 5.62 0.07
N VAL A 70 19.94 4.82 0.01
CA VAL A 70 20.16 3.86 -1.08
C VAL A 70 19.03 2.83 -1.18
N GLY A 71 18.52 2.37 -0.03
CA GLY A 71 17.40 1.43 0.01
C GLY A 71 16.09 2.07 -0.44
N TYR A 72 15.79 3.26 0.07
CA TYR A 72 14.56 3.97 -0.28
C TYR A 72 14.54 4.35 -1.77
N LEU A 73 15.65 4.86 -2.31
CA LEU A 73 15.81 5.20 -3.72
C LEU A 73 15.62 3.98 -4.62
N GLY A 74 16.23 2.84 -4.26
CA GLY A 74 16.05 1.59 -5.01
C GLY A 74 14.58 1.17 -5.09
N CYS A 75 13.84 1.27 -3.98
CA CYS A 75 12.40 1.00 -3.96
C CYS A 75 11.61 1.98 -4.84
N CYS A 76 11.93 3.28 -4.79
CA CYS A 76 11.26 4.27 -5.64
C CYS A 76 11.50 3.98 -7.14
N GLN A 77 12.73 3.65 -7.51
CA GLN A 77 13.09 3.29 -8.89
C GLN A 77 12.33 2.04 -9.35
N ALA A 78 12.22 1.01 -8.48
CA ALA A 78 11.41 -0.17 -8.76
C ALA A 78 9.93 0.17 -8.99
N ILE A 79 9.35 1.05 -8.16
CA ILE A 79 7.96 1.51 -8.30
C ILE A 79 7.75 2.32 -9.59
N VAL A 80 8.73 3.17 -9.98
CA VAL A 80 8.68 3.91 -11.24
C VAL A 80 8.59 2.95 -12.43
N ALA A 81 9.35 1.86 -12.41
CA ALA A 81 9.33 0.83 -13.45
C ALA A 81 8.13 -0.14 -13.34
N TRP A 82 7.36 -0.09 -12.25
CA TRP A 82 6.29 -1.05 -11.98
C TRP A 82 5.06 -0.80 -12.86
N ASP A 83 4.75 -1.80 -13.69
CA ASP A 83 3.47 -1.98 -14.36
C ASP A 83 3.27 -3.49 -14.61
N HIS A 84 2.35 -4.10 -13.89
CA HIS A 84 2.05 -5.53 -13.99
C HIS A 84 0.56 -5.81 -14.22
N ARG A 85 -0.15 -4.83 -14.80
CA ARG A 85 -1.56 -4.99 -15.15
C ARG A 85 -1.79 -6.17 -16.11
N ASP A 86 -0.85 -6.40 -17.02
CA ASP A 86 -0.83 -7.50 -17.98
C ASP A 86 -0.60 -8.89 -17.35
N ARG A 87 -0.14 -8.94 -16.10
CA ARG A 87 0.19 -10.18 -15.39
C ARG A 87 -0.86 -10.60 -14.37
N LEU A 88 -1.87 -9.75 -14.10
CA LEU A 88 -2.89 -10.01 -13.09
C LEU A 88 -3.64 -11.32 -13.35
N SER A 89 -3.93 -11.65 -14.62
CA SER A 89 -4.67 -12.86 -14.99
C SER A 89 -3.90 -14.16 -14.72
N ALA A 90 -2.60 -14.08 -14.44
CA ALA A 90 -1.78 -15.24 -14.08
C ALA A 90 -1.87 -15.60 -12.59
N VAL A 91 -2.50 -14.76 -11.76
CA VAL A 91 -2.77 -15.08 -10.36
C VAL A 91 -3.89 -16.11 -10.31
N ALA A 92 -3.57 -17.31 -9.80
CA ALA A 92 -4.48 -18.47 -9.77
C ALA A 92 -4.86 -18.91 -8.34
N VAL A 93 -4.43 -18.15 -7.31
CA VAL A 93 -4.73 -18.43 -5.91
C VAL A 93 -5.87 -17.54 -5.40
N PRO A 94 -6.64 -17.97 -4.38
CA PRO A 94 -7.60 -17.11 -3.70
C PRO A 94 -6.98 -15.76 -3.35
N THR A 95 -7.63 -14.69 -3.82
CA THR A 95 -7.07 -13.34 -3.74
C THR A 95 -8.07 -12.38 -3.08
N LEU A 96 -7.61 -11.74 -2.01
CA LEU A 96 -8.28 -10.64 -1.35
C LEU A 96 -7.53 -9.34 -1.63
N VAL A 97 -8.25 -8.29 -1.98
CA VAL A 97 -7.74 -6.92 -2.09
C VAL A 97 -8.39 -6.07 -1.00
N ILE A 98 -7.58 -5.39 -0.20
CA ILE A 98 -8.03 -4.43 0.81
C ILE A 98 -7.63 -3.03 0.37
N GLY A 99 -8.56 -2.09 0.34
CA GLY A 99 -8.29 -0.66 0.12
C GLY A 99 -8.74 0.20 1.29
N GLY A 100 -8.05 1.33 1.51
CA GLY A 100 -8.52 2.39 2.41
C GLY A 100 -9.52 3.30 1.71
N ALA A 101 -10.65 3.59 2.36
CA ALA A 101 -11.69 4.47 1.82
C ALA A 101 -11.20 5.90 1.54
N GLU A 102 -10.20 6.35 2.30
CA GLU A 102 -9.62 7.69 2.24
C GLU A 102 -8.15 7.67 1.80
N ASP A 103 -7.68 6.59 1.17
CA ASP A 103 -6.29 6.43 0.75
C ASP A 103 -5.94 7.41 -0.40
N PRO A 104 -5.08 8.42 -0.18
CA PRO A 104 -4.68 9.35 -1.23
C PRO A 104 -3.53 8.82 -2.08
N SER A 105 -2.85 7.74 -1.65
CA SER A 105 -1.68 7.17 -2.31
C SER A 105 -2.08 6.10 -3.32
N THR A 106 -3.03 5.24 -2.96
CA THR A 106 -3.62 4.23 -3.85
C THR A 106 -5.15 4.21 -3.72
N PRO A 107 -5.85 5.26 -4.20
CA PRO A 107 -7.31 5.30 -4.17
C PRO A 107 -7.95 4.02 -4.73
N VAL A 108 -9.06 3.58 -4.11
CA VAL A 108 -9.78 2.34 -4.49
C VAL A 108 -10.07 2.31 -6.00
N ASP A 109 -10.51 3.44 -6.55
CA ASP A 109 -10.63 3.67 -7.99
C ASP A 109 -9.51 4.61 -8.46
N PRO A 110 -8.64 4.20 -9.41
CA PRO A 110 -8.68 2.95 -10.17
C PRO A 110 -7.87 1.80 -9.57
N HIS A 111 -7.07 2.00 -8.53
CA HIS A 111 -5.97 1.07 -8.21
C HIS A 111 -6.46 -0.31 -7.77
N ALA A 112 -7.27 -0.39 -6.70
CA ALA A 112 -7.79 -1.66 -6.20
C ALA A 112 -8.77 -2.29 -7.20
N ARG A 113 -9.63 -1.47 -7.84
CA ARG A 113 -10.57 -1.95 -8.86
C ARG A 113 -9.88 -2.57 -10.07
N THR A 114 -8.76 -2.01 -10.51
CA THR A 114 -7.95 -2.57 -11.61
C THR A 114 -7.41 -3.95 -11.25
N ILE A 115 -6.91 -4.13 -10.02
CA ILE A 115 -6.40 -5.42 -9.54
C ILE A 115 -7.53 -6.46 -9.53
N VAL A 116 -8.67 -6.12 -8.93
CA VAL A 116 -9.82 -7.02 -8.79
C VAL A 116 -10.39 -7.43 -10.15
N ALA A 117 -10.45 -6.49 -11.10
CA ALA A 117 -10.89 -6.79 -12.46
C ALA A 117 -9.91 -7.68 -13.24
N GLY A 118 -8.61 -7.64 -12.90
CA GLY A 118 -7.58 -8.40 -13.60
C GLY A 118 -7.30 -9.79 -13.03
N ILE A 119 -7.64 -10.05 -11.76
CA ILE A 119 -7.39 -11.33 -11.09
C ILE A 119 -8.69 -12.15 -11.03
N PRO A 120 -8.75 -13.35 -11.66
CA PRO A 120 -9.93 -14.21 -11.59
C PRO A 120 -10.29 -14.56 -10.15
N GLY A 121 -11.55 -14.30 -9.77
CA GLY A 121 -12.07 -14.63 -8.44
C GLY A 121 -11.55 -13.73 -7.31
N ALA A 122 -10.83 -12.65 -7.60
CA ALA A 122 -10.44 -11.69 -6.57
C ALA A 122 -11.66 -10.97 -5.98
N ARG A 123 -11.63 -10.73 -4.67
CA ARG A 123 -12.62 -9.93 -3.94
C ARG A 123 -11.99 -8.64 -3.41
N LEU A 124 -12.82 -7.61 -3.28
CA LEU A 124 -12.42 -6.29 -2.78
C LEU A 124 -13.14 -5.98 -1.47
N GLU A 125 -12.39 -5.58 -0.47
CA GLU A 125 -12.90 -5.03 0.78
C GLU A 125 -12.35 -3.61 0.97
N VAL A 126 -13.24 -2.66 1.25
CA VAL A 126 -12.85 -1.27 1.50
C VAL A 126 -13.07 -0.97 2.97
N LEU A 127 -12.00 -0.65 3.68
CA LEU A 127 -12.03 -0.35 5.11
C LEU A 127 -11.99 1.17 5.34
N PRO A 128 -12.59 1.67 6.44
CA PRO A 128 -12.31 3.01 6.93
C PRO A 128 -10.81 3.19 7.16
N GLY A 129 -10.28 4.34 6.76
CA GLY A 129 -8.86 4.67 6.89
C GLY A 129 -8.20 5.09 5.58
N ALA A 130 -6.98 5.60 5.71
CA ALA A 130 -6.15 6.06 4.59
C ALA A 130 -5.23 4.93 4.08
N HIS A 131 -3.98 5.24 3.75
CA HIS A 131 -3.08 4.29 3.10
C HIS A 131 -2.67 3.10 3.99
N LEU A 132 -2.62 3.28 5.31
CA LEU A 132 -2.40 2.20 6.27
C LEU A 132 -3.73 1.79 6.94
N ALA A 133 -4.78 1.58 6.14
CA ALA A 133 -6.09 1.12 6.63
C ALA A 133 -6.02 -0.19 7.43
N THR A 134 -5.00 -1.03 7.21
CA THR A 134 -4.77 -2.25 8.02
C THR A 134 -4.36 -1.95 9.45
N ILE A 135 -3.89 -0.73 9.74
CA ILE A 135 -3.60 -0.24 11.10
C ILE A 135 -4.83 0.49 11.66
N GLU A 136 -5.42 1.42 10.90
CA GLU A 136 -6.60 2.18 11.37
C GLU A 136 -7.81 1.28 11.67
N SER A 137 -8.02 0.25 10.83
CA SER A 137 -9.10 -0.73 10.93
C SER A 137 -8.57 -2.12 11.28
N ALA A 138 -7.61 -2.21 12.22
CA ALA A 138 -6.85 -3.43 12.52
C ALA A 138 -7.71 -4.68 12.76
N ALA A 139 -8.80 -4.57 13.53
CA ALA A 139 -9.66 -5.71 13.84
C ALA A 139 -10.34 -6.28 12.57
N ALA A 140 -10.90 -5.41 11.73
CA ALA A 140 -11.53 -5.80 10.47
C ALA A 140 -10.51 -6.36 9.48
N ALA A 141 -9.36 -5.69 9.32
CA ALA A 141 -8.28 -6.15 8.46
C ALA A 141 -7.77 -7.54 8.87
N THR A 142 -7.58 -7.77 10.18
CA THR A 142 -7.11 -9.06 10.71
C THR A 142 -8.09 -10.18 10.41
N ALA A 143 -9.40 -9.96 10.63
CA ALA A 143 -10.43 -10.95 10.33
C ALA A 143 -10.46 -11.33 8.85
N LEU A 144 -10.41 -10.34 7.95
CA LEU A 144 -10.40 -10.55 6.50
C LEU A 144 -9.15 -11.31 6.04
N ILE A 145 -7.97 -10.97 6.59
CA ILE A 145 -6.72 -11.66 6.28
C ILE A 145 -6.78 -13.11 6.74
N ALA A 146 -7.25 -13.37 7.97
CA ALA A 146 -7.38 -14.72 8.51
C ALA A 146 -8.31 -15.60 7.66
N GLU A 147 -9.48 -15.07 7.30
CA GLU A 147 -10.44 -15.74 6.41
C GLU A 147 -9.80 -16.14 5.07
N ASN A 148 -9.05 -15.24 4.44
CA ASN A 148 -8.41 -15.51 3.14
C ASN A 148 -7.31 -16.59 3.22
N VAL A 149 -6.69 -16.78 4.39
CA VAL A 149 -5.74 -17.87 4.63
C VAL A 149 -6.51 -19.19 4.84
N GLU A 150 -7.58 -19.19 5.62
CA GLU A 150 -8.37 -20.39 5.95
C GLU A 150 -9.07 -21.01 4.74
N VAL A 151 -9.54 -20.20 3.78
CA VAL A 151 -10.14 -20.67 2.51
C VAL A 151 -9.23 -21.63 1.73
N THR A 152 -7.91 -21.61 1.97
CA THR A 152 -6.94 -22.51 1.31
C THR A 152 -6.65 -23.80 2.05
N SER A 153 -7.18 -23.95 3.27
CA SER A 153 -6.96 -25.13 4.13
C SER A 153 -8.07 -26.18 4.03
N SER A 154 -9.08 -25.95 3.17
CA SER A 154 -10.22 -26.84 2.92
C SER A 154 -10.18 -27.41 1.50
#